data_AF-A0A7V9KLJ4-F1
#
_entry.id   AF-A0A7V9KLJ4-F1
#
_cell.length_a   1.000
_cell.length_b   1.000
_cell.length_c   1.000
_cell.angle_alpha   90.00
_cell.angle_beta   90.00
_cell.angle_gamma   90.00
#
_symmetry.space_group_name_H-M   'P 1'
#
loop_
_entity.id
_entity.type
_entity.pdbx_description
1 polymer ?
#
loop_
_entity_poly.entity_id
_entity_poly.type
_entity_poly.pdbx_seq_one_letter_code
_entity_poly.pdbx_strand_id
1 'polypeptide(L)' 'PQVVAIGGGVSRAGDLLLVPARRVAEQFVLPGVGEQTEIRLSRHGTQAGVFGAALLAKQELKRQEEEG' A
#
# COMPACT_ATOMS: atom_id res chain seq x y z
N PRO A 1 4.31 8.10 -7.75
CA PRO A 1 4.64 6.75 -7.23
C PRO A 1 4.24 5.71 -8.27
N GLN A 2 4.83 4.50 -8.30
CA GLN A 2 4.30 3.45 -9.19
C GLN A 2 2.96 2.89 -8.70
N VAL A 3 2.78 2.75 -7.38
CA VAL A 3 1.58 2.14 -6.79
C VAL A 3 1.13 2.89 -5.55
N VAL A 4 -0.19 3.05 -5.41
CA VAL A 4 -0.91 3.43 -4.19
C VAL A 4 -1.71 2.23 -3.72
N ALA A 5 -1.34 1.63 -2.60
CA ALA A 5 -2.03 0.48 -2.04
C ALA A 5 -3.02 0.91 -0.94
N ILE A 6 -4.28 0.51 -1.06
CA ILE A 6 -5.34 0.78 -0.08
C ILE A 6 -5.53 -0.46 0.81
N GLY A 7 -5.25 -0.31 2.10
CA GLY A 7 -5.37 -1.37 3.11
C GLY A 7 -6.53 -1.16 4.09
N GLY A 8 -6.56 -1.97 5.15
CA GLY A 8 -7.54 -1.86 6.23
C GLY A 8 -8.92 -2.45 5.90
N GLY A 9 -9.86 -2.37 6.85
CA GLY A 9 -11.18 -3.01 6.73
C GLY A 9 -12.00 -2.52 5.53
N VAL A 10 -11.87 -1.25 5.15
CA VAL A 10 -12.57 -0.65 4.00
C VAL A 10 -12.14 -1.24 2.66
N SER A 11 -10.91 -1.76 2.55
CA SER A 11 -10.42 -2.39 1.31
C SER A 11 -11.25 -3.62 0.89
N ARG A 12 -12.02 -4.22 1.81
CA ARG A 12 -12.95 -5.32 1.53
C ARG A 12 -14.14 -4.92 0.66
N ALA A 13 -14.43 -3.62 0.53
CA ALA A 13 -15.50 -3.14 -0.34
C ALA A 13 -15.21 -3.36 -1.84
N GLY A 14 -13.99 -3.74 -2.21
CA GLY A 14 -13.67 -4.12 -3.58
C GLY A 14 -13.87 -2.96 -4.55
N ASP A 15 -14.55 -3.23 -5.66
CA ASP A 15 -14.83 -2.24 -6.71
C ASP A 15 -15.70 -1.07 -6.24
N LEU A 16 -16.53 -1.27 -5.21
CA LEU A 16 -17.33 -0.19 -4.61
C LEU A 16 -16.46 0.91 -4.01
N LEU A 17 -15.22 0.57 -3.61
CA LEU A 17 -14.21 1.55 -3.18
C LEU A 17 -13.25 1.89 -4.32
N LEU A 18 -12.76 0.88 -5.04
CA LEU A 18 -11.63 1.03 -5.96
C LEU A 18 -11.99 1.88 -7.18
N VAL A 19 -13.18 1.69 -7.75
CA VAL A 19 -13.64 2.43 -8.93
C VAL A 19 -13.81 3.93 -8.63
N PRO A 20 -14.56 4.35 -7.59
CA PRO A 20 -14.67 5.77 -7.28
C PRO A 20 -13.33 6.39 -6.83
N ALA A 21 -12.48 5.64 -6.11
CA ALA A 21 -11.15 6.13 -5.73
C ALA A 21 -10.28 6.48 -6.95
N ARG A 22 -10.29 5.62 -7.98
CA ARG A 22 -9.57 5.89 -9.25
C ARG A 22 -10.14 7.12 -9.97
N ARG A 23 -11.47 7.19 -10.13
CA ARG A 23 -12.13 8.32 -10.78
C ARG A 23 -11.80 9.65 -10.10
N VAL A 24 -11.85 9.69 -8.77
CA VAL A 24 -11.52 10.90 -8.01
C VAL A 24 -10.04 11.23 -8.16
N ALA A 25 -9.14 10.25 -8.02
CA ALA A 25 -7.71 10.49 -8.17
C ALA A 25 -7.36 11.12 -9.53
N GLU A 26 -7.94 10.61 -10.63
CA GLU A 26 -7.74 11.14 -11.98
C GLU A 26 -8.08 12.64 -12.11
N GLN A 27 -9.03 13.15 -11.31
CA GLN A 27 -9.41 14.58 -11.32
C GLN A 27 -8.35 15.50 -10.70
N PHE A 28 -7.44 14.95 -9.88
CA PHE A 28 -6.43 15.72 -9.14
C PHE A 28 -4.99 15.40 -9.58
N VAL A 29 -4.82 14.52 -10.56
CA VAL A 29 -3.51 14.17 -11.13
C VAL A 29 -3.03 15.33 -12.01
N LEU A 30 -1.77 15.73 -11.83
CA LEU A 30 -1.11 16.69 -12.70
C LEU A 30 -0.69 15.99 -14.01
N PRO A 31 -0.88 16.62 -15.18
CA PRO A 31 -0.41 16.07 -16.45
C PRO A 31 1.08 15.72 -16.41
N GLY A 32 1.43 14.53 -16.89
CA GLY A 32 2.80 13.98 -16.84
C GLY A 32 3.28 13.53 -15.45
N VAL A 33 2.48 13.73 -14.39
CA VAL A 33 2.83 13.38 -13.01
C VAL A 33 1.76 12.49 -12.41
N GLY A 34 2.03 11.18 -12.39
CA GLY A 34 1.18 10.22 -11.71
C GLY A 34 0.14 9.52 -12.59
N GLU A 35 0.11 9.80 -13.89
CA GLU A 35 -0.69 9.07 -14.90
C GLU A 35 -0.40 7.55 -14.91
N GLN A 36 0.83 7.16 -14.57
CA GLN A 36 1.23 5.75 -14.44
C GLN A 36 1.06 5.20 -13.02
N THR A 37 0.51 5.99 -12.09
CA THR A 37 0.28 5.53 -10.72
C THR A 37 -0.87 4.55 -10.70
N GLU A 38 -0.62 3.36 -10.18
CA GLU A 38 -1.66 2.36 -10.04
C GLU A 38 -2.26 2.34 -8.64
N ILE A 39 -3.59 2.43 -8.54
CA ILE A 39 -4.30 2.29 -7.27
C ILE A 39 -4.75 0.84 -7.10
N ARG A 40 -4.27 0.12 -6.07
CA ARG A 40 -4.62 -1.29 -5.82
C ARG A 40 -5.16 -1.50 -4.41
N LEU A 41 -5.94 -2.56 -4.22
CA LEU A 41 -6.30 -3.05 -2.88
C LEU A 41 -5.18 -3.93 -2.32
N SER A 42 -4.97 -3.85 -1.00
CA SER A 42 -4.00 -4.70 -0.31
C SER A 42 -4.41 -6.18 -0.36
N ARG A 43 -3.47 -7.05 -0.72
CA ARG A 43 -3.68 -8.52 -0.73
C ARG A 43 -3.92 -9.10 0.66
N HIS A 44 -3.39 -8.46 1.70
CA HIS A 44 -3.37 -9.01 3.07
C HIS A 44 -4.32 -8.27 4.02
N GLY A 45 -5.10 -7.29 3.53
CA GLY A 45 -6.08 -6.56 4.34
C GLY A 45 -5.49 -6.03 5.65
N THR A 46 -6.06 -6.46 6.78
CA THR A 46 -5.63 -6.09 8.14
C THR A 46 -4.32 -6.75 8.58
N GLN A 47 -3.92 -7.87 7.97
CA GLN A 47 -2.71 -8.61 8.32
C GLN A 47 -1.43 -7.93 7.80
N ALA A 48 -1.56 -7.00 6.83
CA ALA A 48 -0.42 -6.28 6.27
C ALA A 48 0.40 -5.54 7.35
N GLY A 49 -0.26 -4.97 8.37
CA GLY A 49 0.42 -4.29 9.47
C GLY A 49 1.22 -5.24 10.35
N VAL A 50 0.65 -6.39 10.70
CA VAL A 50 1.33 -7.43 11.50
C VAL A 50 2.55 -7.97 10.75
N PHE A 51 2.41 -8.28 9.46
CA PHE A 51 3.53 -8.72 8.65
C PHE A 51 4.62 -7.65 8.53
N GLY A 52 4.24 -6.39 8.34
CA GLY A 52 5.20 -5.28 8.31
C GLY A 52 6.00 -5.17 9.60
N ALA A 53 5.33 -5.22 10.76
CA ALA A 53 5.98 -5.18 12.06
C ALA A 53 6.95 -6.37 12.26
N ALA A 54 6.52 -7.59 11.90
CA ALA A 54 7.36 -8.78 11.99
C ALA A 54 8.60 -8.70 11.08
N LEU A 55 8.44 -8.16 9.86
CA LEU A 55 9.55 -7.96 8.93
C LEU A 55 10.55 -6.92 9.45
N LEU A 56 10.06 -5.81 10.01
CA LEU A 56 10.91 -4.79 10.62
C LEU A 56 11.70 -5.35 11.82
N ALA A 57 11.04 -6.09 12.71
CA ALA A 57 11.71 -6.74 13.84
C ALA A 57 12.79 -7.72 13.37
N LYS A 58 12.50 -8.51 12.32
CA LYS A 58 13.49 -9.43 11.73
C LYS A 58 14.67 -8.70 11.11
N GLN A 59 14.46 -7.57 10.44
CA GLN A 59 15.54 -6.76 9.87
C GLN A 59 16.45 -6.20 10.97
N GLU A 60 15.86 -5.76 12.08
CA GLU A 60 16.61 -5.21 13.20
C GLU A 60 17.46 -6.27 13.91
N LEU A 61 16.93 -7.49 14.10
CA LEU A 61 17.70 -8.61 14.65
C LEU A 61 18.92 -8.95 13.78
N LYS A 62 18.75 -9.00 12.45
CA LYS A 62 19.87 -9.25 11.53
C LYS A 62 20.94 -8.17 11.60
N ARG A 63 20.53 -6.90 11.70
CA ARG A 63 21.46 -5.77 11.81
C ARG A 63 22.33 -5.89 13.06
N GLN A 64 21.75 -6.33 14.18
CA GLN A 64 22.48 -6.54 15.43
C GLN A 64 23.45 -7.72 15.37
N GLU A 65 23.12 -8.78 14.62
CA GLU A 65 24.02 -9.92 14.37
C GLU A 65 25.21 -9.57 13.46
N GLU A 66 25.03 -8.62 12.53
CA GLU A 66 26.07 -8.17 11.60
C GLU A 66 27.02 -7.12 12.23
N GLU A 67 26.58 -6.44 13.30
CA GLU A 67 27.33 -5.40 14.03
C GLU A 67 28.10 -5.93 15.26
N GLY A 68 27.91 -7.19 15.65
CA GLY A 68 28.54 -7.84 16.81
C GLY A 68 29.61 -8.86 16.43
#